data_AF-A0A379S6M5-F1
#
_entry.id   AF-A0A379S6M5-F1
#
_cell.length_a   1.000
_cell.length_b   1.000
_cell.length_c   1.000
_cell.angle_alpha   90.00
_cell.angle_beta   90.00
_cell.angle_gamma   90.00
#
_symmetry.space_group_name_H-M   'P 1'
#
loop_
_entity.id
_entity.type
_entity.pdbx_description
1 polymer ?
#
loop_
_entity_poly.entity_id
_entity_poly.type
_entity_poly.pdbx_seq_one_letter_code
_entity_poly.pdbx_strand_id
1 'polypeptide(L)'
;MGNTFSMQASHKLGFLHHIRLVPLFSSILGGILLLFALSAGLAGYFLLQADRDQRDVTDEIQVRMGLSNSANHLRTARINMIHAGAASRIAEMDEMKANIAAAETWIKQSQDGFNAYMSRAVKTPADDALDNELNTCYTAYINGLQTMLKFAKNGMFEAIINHENEQAKQLDAAYNHVLLKAIKLRTERARLLSEQAYQRNPAWYDGYDWRVYVSAGVDVNDLYSAASYGDPTITAGRITYRTHCGGRFDHG
;
A
#
# COMPACT_ATOMS: atom_id res chain seq x y z
N MET A 1 -74.75 24.00 -70.82
CA MET A 1 -74.51 24.67 -69.53
C MET A 1 -74.24 23.58 -68.51
N GLY A 2 -73.10 23.44 -67.85
CA GLY A 2 -72.04 24.38 -67.50
C GLY A 2 -71.85 24.30 -65.98
N ASN A 3 -70.59 24.03 -65.57
CA ASN A 3 -70.00 24.23 -64.23
C ASN A 3 -70.03 23.00 -63.30
N THR A 4 -68.99 22.60 -62.55
CA THR A 4 -67.56 22.96 -62.44
C THR A 4 -66.94 22.03 -61.38
N PHE A 5 -65.66 21.72 -61.54
CA PHE A 5 -64.63 21.47 -60.53
C PHE A 5 -64.72 20.27 -59.55
N SER A 6 -63.82 19.32 -59.84
CA SER A 6 -63.03 18.48 -58.92
C SER A 6 -62.81 19.04 -57.50
N MET A 7 -62.91 18.16 -56.50
CA MET A 7 -61.90 18.00 -55.44
C MET A 7 -62.20 16.74 -54.60
N GLN A 8 -61.75 15.58 -55.09
CA GLN A 8 -61.55 14.39 -54.26
C GLN A 8 -60.06 14.30 -53.93
N ALA A 9 -59.57 15.20 -53.07
CA ALA A 9 -58.19 15.17 -52.63
C ALA A 9 -58.03 15.89 -51.29
N SER A 10 -58.36 15.21 -50.18
CA SER A 10 -57.66 15.47 -48.92
C SER A 10 -57.90 14.38 -47.86
N HIS A 11 -57.55 13.14 -48.18
CA HIS A 11 -57.29 12.11 -47.15
C HIS A 11 -55.94 11.42 -47.40
N LYS A 12 -54.94 12.19 -47.85
CA LYS A 12 -53.54 11.75 -48.04
C LYS A 12 -52.52 12.69 -47.38
N LEU A 13 -52.91 13.44 -46.35
CA LEU A 13 -51.97 14.27 -45.57
C LEU A 13 -51.50 13.63 -44.26
N GLY A 14 -52.06 12.47 -43.87
CA GLY A 14 -51.69 11.74 -42.65
C GLY A 14 -50.82 10.49 -42.87
N PHE A 15 -50.18 10.31 -44.02
CA PHE A 15 -49.31 9.11 -44.25
C PHE A 15 -47.92 9.48 -44.80
N LEU A 16 -47.80 10.61 -45.51
CA LEU A 16 -46.54 11.12 -46.04
C LEU A 16 -45.70 11.90 -45.02
N HIS A 17 -46.28 12.29 -43.88
CA HIS A 17 -45.52 12.89 -42.77
C HIS A 17 -44.85 11.85 -41.86
N HIS A 18 -45.33 10.59 -41.85
CA HIS A 18 -44.76 9.53 -41.00
C HIS A 18 -43.54 8.84 -41.62
N ILE A 19 -43.40 8.87 -42.96
CA ILE A 19 -42.23 8.34 -43.68
C ILE A 19 -40.96 9.17 -43.42
N ARG A 20 -41.09 10.43 -42.95
CA ARG A 20 -39.97 11.27 -42.51
C ARG A 20 -39.70 11.23 -41.01
N LEU A 21 -40.66 10.79 -40.19
CA LEU A 21 -40.50 10.71 -38.73
C LEU A 21 -39.65 9.50 -38.30
N VAL A 22 -39.83 8.35 -38.96
CA VAL A 22 -39.08 7.11 -38.70
C VAL A 22 -37.56 7.27 -38.89
N PRO A 23 -37.04 7.84 -40.00
CA PRO A 23 -35.59 8.04 -40.16
C PRO A 23 -35.03 9.07 -39.16
N LEU A 24 -35.83 10.05 -38.73
CA LEU A 24 -35.41 11.04 -37.73
C LEU A 24 -35.30 10.38 -36.34
N PHE A 25 -36.27 9.55 -35.96
CA PHE A 25 -36.24 8.77 -34.72
C PHE A 25 -35.08 7.77 -34.69
N SER A 26 -34.81 7.10 -35.81
CA SER A 26 -33.67 6.18 -35.94
C SER A 26 -32.32 6.89 -35.85
N SER A 27 -32.21 8.11 -36.38
CA SER A 27 -30.99 8.93 -36.27
C SER A 27 -30.73 9.38 -34.83
N ILE A 28 -31.77 9.87 -34.14
CA ILE A 28 -31.65 10.25 -32.72
C ILE A 28 -31.31 9.05 -31.85
N LEU A 29 -32.03 7.93 -32.01
CA LEU A 29 -31.78 6.70 -31.25
C LEU A 29 -30.37 6.17 -31.52
N GLY A 30 -29.92 6.16 -32.78
CA GLY A 30 -28.57 5.77 -33.16
C GLY A 30 -27.50 6.68 -32.56
N GLY A 31 -27.73 8.00 -32.56
CA GLY A 31 -26.85 8.98 -31.92
C GLY A 31 -26.73 8.77 -30.41
N ILE A 32 -27.84 8.49 -29.72
CA ILE A 32 -27.84 8.18 -28.28
C ILE A 32 -27.12 6.87 -28.02
N LEU A 33 -27.34 5.82 -28.81
CA LEU A 33 -26.63 4.54 -28.67
C LEU A 33 -25.12 4.68 -28.90
N LEU A 34 -24.72 5.52 -29.86
CA LEU A 34 -23.31 5.80 -30.14
C LEU A 34 -22.67 6.61 -28.99
N LEU A 35 -23.34 7.65 -28.49
CA LEU A 35 -22.89 8.40 -27.31
C LEU A 35 -22.83 7.53 -26.06
N PHE A 36 -23.81 6.66 -25.87
CA PHE A 36 -23.84 5.69 -24.77
C PHE A 36 -22.66 4.71 -24.87
N ALA A 37 -22.40 4.15 -26.04
CA ALA A 37 -21.26 3.26 -26.25
C ALA A 37 -19.91 3.97 -26.04
N LEU A 38 -19.74 5.20 -26.53
CA LEU A 38 -18.54 6.00 -26.31
C LEU A 38 -18.35 6.34 -24.83
N SER A 39 -19.43 6.73 -24.13
CA SER A 39 -19.39 7.04 -22.70
C SER A 39 -19.05 5.80 -21.86
N ALA A 40 -19.70 4.66 -22.14
CA ALA A 40 -19.42 3.39 -21.48
C ALA A 40 -17.98 2.91 -21.74
N GLY A 41 -17.47 3.07 -22.96
CA GLY A 41 -16.10 2.74 -23.32
C GLY A 41 -15.08 3.62 -22.58
N LEU A 42 -15.33 4.92 -22.50
CA LEU A 42 -14.45 5.87 -21.79
C LEU A 42 -14.46 5.62 -20.27
N ALA A 43 -15.64 5.35 -19.69
CA ALA A 43 -15.78 4.98 -18.29
C ALA A 43 -15.06 3.66 -17.96
N GLY A 44 -15.18 2.65 -18.82
CA GLY A 44 -14.45 1.39 -18.70
C GLY A 44 -12.94 1.56 -18.78
N TYR A 45 -12.46 2.44 -19.66
CA TYR A 45 -11.03 2.77 -19.76
C TYR A 45 -10.50 3.42 -18.47
N PHE A 46 -11.19 4.41 -17.92
CA PHE A 46 -10.79 5.04 -16.65
C PHE A 46 -10.83 4.08 -15.47
N LEU A 47 -11.80 3.16 -15.42
CA LEU A 47 -11.87 2.15 -14.37
C LEU A 47 -10.67 1.20 -14.41
N LEU A 48 -10.33 0.69 -15.60
CA LEU A 48 -9.15 -0.18 -15.77
C LEU A 48 -7.85 0.56 -15.47
N GLN A 49 -7.77 1.85 -15.77
CA GLN A 49 -6.61 2.67 -15.44
C GLN A 49 -6.49 2.91 -13.93
N ALA A 50 -7.59 3.23 -13.24
CA ALA A 50 -7.61 3.43 -11.80
C ALA A 50 -7.23 2.15 -11.03
N ASP A 51 -7.72 0.99 -11.48
CA ASP A 51 -7.38 -0.31 -10.88
C ASP A 51 -5.88 -0.64 -11.02
N ARG A 52 -5.26 -0.32 -12.16
CA ARG A 52 -3.80 -0.47 -12.34
C ARG A 52 -3.02 0.46 -11.42
N ASP A 53 -3.39 1.73 -11.36
CA ASP A 53 -2.72 2.73 -10.52
C ASP A 53 -2.82 2.36 -9.02
N GLN A 54 -3.97 1.86 -8.59
CA GLN A 54 -4.18 1.40 -7.21
C GLN A 54 -3.35 0.15 -6.90
N ARG A 55 -3.24 -0.82 -7.83
CA ARG A 55 -2.41 -2.01 -7.66
C ARG A 55 -0.93 -1.63 -7.51
N ASP A 56 -0.43 -0.74 -8.37
CA ASP A 56 0.96 -0.28 -8.32
C ASP A 56 1.31 0.40 -6.99
N VAL A 57 0.42 1.26 -6.46
CA VAL A 57 0.60 1.89 -5.14
C VAL A 57 0.53 0.85 -4.02
N THR A 58 -0.41 -0.10 -4.10
CA THR A 58 -0.57 -1.16 -3.10
C THR A 58 0.66 -2.06 -3.01
N ASP A 59 1.16 -2.50 -4.16
CA ASP A 59 2.37 -3.33 -4.26
C ASP A 59 3.58 -2.61 -3.65
N GLU A 60 3.71 -1.31 -3.93
CA GLU A 60 4.80 -0.50 -3.40
C GLU A 60 4.71 -0.31 -1.87
N ILE A 61 3.50 -0.16 -1.32
CA ILE A 61 3.27 -0.14 0.13
C ILE A 61 3.64 -1.50 0.74
N GLN A 62 3.21 -2.61 0.13
CA GLN A 62 3.49 -3.94 0.64
C GLN A 62 5.00 -4.26 0.64
N VAL A 63 5.71 -3.88 -0.41
CA VAL A 63 7.17 -4.04 -0.51
C VAL A 63 7.89 -3.26 0.59
N ARG A 64 7.49 -2.00 0.84
CA ARG A 64 8.06 -1.17 1.92
C ARG A 64 7.77 -1.74 3.29
N MET A 65 6.52 -2.14 3.52
CA MET A 65 6.08 -2.72 4.78
C MET A 65 6.80 -4.04 5.07
N GLY A 66 6.92 -4.92 4.07
CA GLY A 66 7.64 -6.18 4.19
C GLY A 66 9.11 -5.99 4.59
N LEU A 67 9.79 -5.02 3.98
CA LEU A 67 11.18 -4.70 4.30
C LEU A 67 11.34 -4.10 5.72
N SER A 68 10.48 -3.16 6.11
CA SER A 68 10.49 -2.56 7.46
C SER A 68 10.16 -3.57 8.54
N ASN A 69 9.13 -4.39 8.34
CA ASN A 69 8.74 -5.46 9.26
C ASN A 69 9.87 -6.48 9.42
N SER A 70 10.53 -6.83 8.31
CA SER A 70 11.68 -7.72 8.34
C SER A 70 12.77 -7.24 9.29
N ALA A 71 13.11 -5.95 9.26
CA ALA A 71 14.09 -5.36 10.17
C ALA A 71 13.61 -5.36 11.63
N ASN A 72 12.33 -5.04 11.86
CA ASN A 72 11.75 -5.03 13.20
C ASN A 72 11.75 -6.44 13.82
N HIS A 73 11.41 -7.47 13.03
CA HIS A 73 11.46 -8.87 13.47
C HIS A 73 12.87 -9.28 13.94
N LEU A 74 13.94 -8.84 13.26
CA LEU A 74 15.31 -9.14 13.71
C LEU A 74 15.65 -8.50 15.05
N ARG A 75 15.20 -7.27 15.29
CA ARG A 75 15.38 -6.61 16.58
C ARG A 75 14.60 -7.30 17.69
N THR A 76 13.37 -7.73 17.40
CA THR A 76 12.57 -8.53 18.34
C THR A 76 13.24 -9.89 18.63
N ALA A 77 13.74 -10.57 17.61
CA ALA A 77 14.47 -11.83 17.78
C ALA A 77 15.69 -11.65 18.69
N ARG A 78 16.45 -10.58 18.46
CA ARG A 78 17.61 -10.21 19.27
C ARG A 78 17.26 -9.97 20.73
N ILE A 79 16.20 -9.23 21.02
CA ILE A 79 15.70 -9.00 22.39
C ILE A 79 15.29 -10.33 23.04
N ASN A 80 14.56 -11.18 22.32
CA ASN A 80 14.18 -12.49 22.83
C ASN A 80 15.39 -13.38 23.15
N MET A 81 16.48 -13.31 22.39
CA MET A 81 17.71 -14.04 22.71
C MET A 81 18.40 -13.51 23.98
N ILE A 82 18.32 -12.20 24.25
CA ILE A 82 18.77 -11.61 25.52
C ILE A 82 17.91 -12.11 26.68
N HIS A 83 16.59 -12.12 26.51
CA HIS A 83 15.65 -12.66 27.51
C HIS A 83 15.89 -14.15 27.78
N ALA A 84 16.11 -14.95 26.73
CA ALA A 84 16.44 -16.36 26.87
C ALA A 84 17.71 -16.57 27.70
N GLY A 85 18.74 -15.76 27.46
CA GLY A 85 19.95 -15.80 28.27
C GLY A 85 19.69 -15.41 29.74
N ALA A 86 18.89 -14.38 29.99
CA ALA A 86 18.55 -13.95 31.34
C ALA A 86 17.76 -15.04 32.10
N ALA A 87 16.76 -15.63 31.46
CA ALA A 87 16.00 -16.77 31.99
C ALA A 87 16.91 -17.97 32.30
N SER A 88 17.91 -18.22 31.44
CA SER A 88 18.90 -19.27 31.68
C SER A 88 19.72 -19.06 32.95
N ARG A 89 19.97 -17.81 33.37
CA ARG A 89 20.76 -17.51 34.59
C ARG A 89 20.01 -17.81 35.87
N ILE A 90 18.69 -17.66 35.87
CA ILE A 90 17.83 -17.89 37.03
C ILE A 90 17.15 -19.27 37.01
N ALA A 91 17.61 -20.16 36.11
CA ALA A 91 17.09 -21.51 35.91
C ALA A 91 15.63 -21.60 35.42
N GLU A 92 15.10 -20.54 34.80
CA GLU A 92 13.75 -20.50 34.20
C GLU A 92 13.79 -21.10 32.78
N MET A 93 13.94 -22.43 32.71
CA MET A 93 14.19 -23.15 31.45
C MET A 93 13.02 -23.13 30.47
N ASP A 94 11.78 -23.05 30.96
CA ASP A 94 10.60 -22.99 30.09
C ASP A 94 10.47 -21.62 29.42
N GLU A 95 10.73 -20.54 30.17
CA GLU A 95 10.79 -19.19 29.62
C GLU A 95 11.96 -19.04 28.63
N MET A 96 13.12 -19.64 28.94
CA MET A 96 14.26 -19.70 28.02
C MET A 96 13.86 -20.35 26.69
N LYS A 97 13.22 -21.52 26.71
CA LYS A 97 12.77 -22.23 25.50
C LYS A 97 11.74 -21.41 24.71
N ALA A 98 10.79 -20.80 25.40
CA ALA A 98 9.76 -19.96 24.77
C ALA A 98 10.40 -18.77 24.04
N ASN A 99 11.35 -18.08 24.68
CA ASN A 99 12.08 -16.97 24.09
C ASN A 99 12.92 -17.40 22.88
N ILE A 100 13.59 -18.55 22.94
CA ILE A 100 14.33 -19.11 21.79
C ILE A 100 13.39 -19.41 20.61
N ALA A 101 12.28 -20.10 20.87
CA ALA A 101 11.31 -20.45 19.83
C ALA A 101 10.68 -19.19 19.19
N ALA A 102 10.40 -18.17 20.00
CA ALA A 102 9.95 -16.88 19.50
C ALA A 102 11.02 -16.20 18.64
N ALA A 103 12.28 -16.20 19.07
CA ALA A 103 13.39 -15.64 18.29
C ALA A 103 13.55 -16.33 16.92
N GLU A 104 13.48 -17.66 16.88
CA GLU A 104 13.53 -18.42 15.62
C GLU A 104 12.37 -18.07 14.69
N THR A 105 11.16 -17.93 15.24
CA THR A 105 9.97 -17.51 14.50
C THR A 105 10.15 -16.14 13.88
N TRP A 106 10.65 -15.16 14.66
CA TRP A 106 10.91 -13.82 14.15
C TRP A 106 12.03 -13.77 13.12
N ILE A 107 13.09 -14.56 13.28
CA ILE A 107 14.14 -14.69 12.26
C ILE A 107 13.56 -15.22 10.95
N LYS A 108 12.67 -16.23 11.02
CA LYS A 108 12.01 -16.76 9.82
C LYS A 108 11.10 -15.74 9.15
N GLN A 109 10.23 -15.07 9.91
CA GLN A 109 9.36 -14.03 9.37
C GLN A 109 10.14 -12.86 8.76
N SER A 110 11.29 -12.53 9.36
CA SER A 110 12.21 -11.56 8.77
C SER A 110 12.70 -11.99 7.40
N GLN A 111 13.13 -13.25 7.25
CA GLN A 111 13.61 -13.79 5.97
C GLN A 111 12.50 -13.79 4.93
N ASP A 112 11.28 -14.18 5.31
CA ASP A 112 10.13 -14.17 4.40
C ASP A 112 9.84 -12.75 3.89
N GLY A 113 9.80 -11.75 4.78
CA GLY A 113 9.60 -10.34 4.41
C GLY A 113 10.74 -9.77 3.56
N PHE A 114 11.99 -10.14 3.85
CA PHE A 114 13.15 -9.72 3.07
C PHE A 114 13.18 -10.36 1.68
N ASN A 115 12.86 -11.65 1.59
CA ASN A 115 12.77 -12.37 0.32
C ASN A 115 11.68 -11.79 -0.57
N ALA A 116 10.51 -11.46 0.00
CA ALA A 116 9.44 -10.78 -0.73
C ALA A 116 9.89 -9.43 -1.29
N TYR A 117 10.66 -8.65 -0.51
CA TYR A 117 11.30 -7.43 -1.02
C TYR A 117 12.29 -7.73 -2.14
N MET A 118 13.13 -8.76 -2.01
CA MET A 118 14.13 -9.10 -3.03
C MET A 118 13.51 -9.63 -4.34
N SER A 119 12.34 -10.27 -4.26
CA SER A 119 11.57 -10.78 -5.39
C SER A 119 10.57 -9.77 -5.97
N ARG A 120 10.60 -8.50 -5.55
CA ARG A 120 9.67 -7.47 -6.03
C ARG A 120 9.71 -7.34 -7.55
N ALA A 121 8.54 -7.15 -8.15
CA ALA A 121 8.36 -7.15 -9.61
C ALA A 121 9.09 -6.02 -10.32
N VAL A 122 9.19 -4.85 -9.68
CA VAL A 122 9.79 -3.67 -10.32
C VAL A 122 11.01 -3.20 -9.55
N LYS A 123 12.17 -3.28 -10.20
CA LYS A 123 13.46 -2.81 -9.71
C LYS A 123 13.93 -1.65 -10.58
N THR A 124 14.24 -0.52 -9.95
CA THR A 124 14.88 0.60 -10.63
C THR A 124 16.40 0.40 -10.63
N PRO A 125 17.16 1.04 -11.52
CA PRO A 125 18.62 0.95 -11.51
C PRO A 125 19.25 1.37 -10.16
N ALA A 126 18.62 2.32 -9.46
CA ALA A 126 19.05 2.75 -8.13
C ALA A 126 18.78 1.67 -7.06
N ASP A 127 17.69 0.91 -7.21
CA ASP A 127 17.43 -0.22 -6.34
C ASP A 127 18.43 -1.37 -6.56
N ASP A 128 18.69 -1.73 -7.84
CA ASP A 128 19.64 -2.81 -8.16
C ASP A 128 21.05 -2.51 -7.66
N ALA A 129 21.47 -1.24 -7.72
CA ALA A 129 22.75 -0.80 -7.17
C ALA A 129 22.84 -0.97 -5.64
N LEU A 130 21.71 -0.86 -4.93
CA LEU A 130 21.64 -0.95 -3.47
C LEU A 130 21.37 -2.38 -2.97
N ASP A 131 20.65 -3.19 -3.76
CA ASP A 131 20.19 -4.54 -3.37
C ASP A 131 21.35 -5.45 -2.94
N ASN A 132 22.51 -5.37 -3.60
CA ASN A 132 23.68 -6.16 -3.24
C ASN A 132 24.24 -5.76 -1.86
N GLU A 133 24.36 -4.46 -1.59
CA GLU A 133 24.82 -3.95 -0.29
C GLU A 133 23.81 -4.33 0.79
N LEU A 134 22.51 -4.16 0.51
CA LEU A 134 21.41 -4.48 1.43
C LEU A 134 21.39 -5.97 1.78
N ASN A 135 21.50 -6.86 0.78
CA ASN A 135 21.57 -8.30 0.99
C ASN A 135 22.82 -8.72 1.77
N THR A 136 23.95 -8.07 1.52
CA THR A 136 25.20 -8.33 2.25
C THR A 136 25.05 -7.98 3.72
N CYS A 137 24.55 -6.77 4.04
CA CYS A 137 24.33 -6.34 5.41
C CYS A 137 23.26 -7.18 6.12
N TYR A 138 22.17 -7.53 5.42
CA TYR A 138 21.12 -8.39 5.95
C TYR A 138 21.67 -9.77 6.33
N THR A 139 22.40 -10.41 5.41
CA THR A 139 23.01 -11.73 5.62
C THR A 139 24.02 -11.69 6.77
N ALA A 140 24.84 -10.65 6.84
CA ALA A 140 25.78 -10.46 7.94
C ALA A 140 25.05 -10.35 9.29
N TYR A 141 23.94 -9.60 9.34
CA TYR A 141 23.15 -9.47 10.56
C TYR A 141 22.48 -10.78 10.96
N ILE A 142 21.86 -11.52 10.03
CA ILE A 142 21.31 -12.86 10.27
C ILE A 142 22.39 -13.79 10.84
N ASN A 143 23.58 -13.82 10.26
CA ASN A 143 24.68 -14.66 10.76
C ASN A 143 25.11 -14.27 12.19
N GLY A 144 25.14 -12.97 12.48
CA GLY A 144 25.35 -12.46 13.84
C GLY A 144 24.28 -12.94 14.81
N LEU A 145 23.01 -12.90 14.42
CA LEU A 145 21.89 -13.37 15.23
C LEU A 145 21.86 -14.90 15.39
N GLN A 146 22.27 -15.67 14.37
CA GLN A 146 22.42 -17.12 14.48
C GLN A 146 23.51 -17.52 15.50
N THR A 147 24.58 -16.73 15.57
CA THR A 147 25.63 -16.91 16.59
C THR A 147 25.06 -16.65 17.99
N MET A 148 24.29 -15.58 18.15
CA MET A 148 23.58 -15.25 19.40
C MET A 148 22.56 -16.33 19.78
N LEU A 149 21.84 -16.89 18.81
CA LEU A 149 20.88 -17.97 19.00
C LEU A 149 21.57 -19.24 19.51
N LYS A 150 22.75 -19.55 18.99
CA LYS A 150 23.58 -20.65 19.50
C LYS A 150 23.97 -20.41 20.96
N PHE A 151 24.34 -19.19 21.34
CA PHE A 151 24.63 -18.87 22.74
C PHE A 151 23.40 -19.01 23.63
N ALA A 152 22.25 -18.51 23.18
CA ALA A 152 20.96 -18.65 23.85
C ALA A 152 20.60 -20.12 24.08
N LYS A 153 20.67 -20.98 23.06
CA LYS A 153 20.38 -22.42 23.18
C LYS A 153 21.25 -23.16 24.20
N ASN A 154 22.47 -22.68 24.42
CA ASN A 154 23.42 -23.26 25.38
C ASN A 154 23.39 -22.58 26.75
N GLY A 155 22.48 -21.62 26.99
CA GLY A 155 22.40 -20.90 28.26
C GLY A 155 23.59 -19.98 28.54
N MET A 156 24.36 -19.62 27.52
CA MET A 156 25.59 -18.83 27.66
C MET A 156 25.32 -17.33 27.71
N PHE A 157 24.68 -16.85 28.78
CA PHE A 157 24.30 -15.43 28.91
C PHE A 157 25.46 -14.46 28.70
N GLU A 158 26.61 -14.69 29.34
CA GLU A 158 27.76 -13.78 29.22
C GLU A 158 28.27 -13.70 27.76
N ALA A 159 28.20 -14.82 27.02
CA ALA A 159 28.53 -14.83 25.59
C ALA A 159 27.50 -14.06 24.76
N ILE A 160 26.21 -14.14 25.12
CA ILE A 160 25.14 -13.36 24.48
C ILE A 160 25.41 -11.86 24.67
N ILE A 161 25.73 -11.41 25.89
CA ILE A 161 25.96 -9.98 26.19
C ILE A 161 27.24 -9.47 25.53
N ASN A 162 28.32 -10.25 25.54
CA ASN A 162 29.56 -9.87 24.86
C ASN A 162 29.33 -9.73 23.34
N HIS A 163 28.70 -10.73 22.72
CA HIS A 163 28.38 -10.70 21.30
C HIS A 163 27.41 -9.57 20.93
N GLU A 164 26.42 -9.33 21.79
CA GLU A 164 25.49 -8.21 21.69
C GLU A 164 26.21 -6.85 21.63
N ASN A 165 27.21 -6.67 22.50
CA ASN A 165 27.94 -5.41 22.62
C ASN A 165 29.00 -5.21 21.54
N GLU A 166 29.68 -6.28 21.14
CA GLU A 166 30.83 -6.22 20.23
C GLU A 166 30.46 -6.40 18.76
N GLN A 167 29.37 -7.12 18.47
CA GLN A 167 29.03 -7.50 17.09
C GLN A 167 27.58 -7.17 16.72
N ALA A 168 26.59 -7.63 17.50
CA ALA A 168 25.19 -7.59 17.04
C ALA A 168 24.66 -6.16 16.86
N LYS A 169 25.05 -5.21 17.74
CA LYS A 169 24.70 -3.79 17.61
C LYS A 169 25.26 -3.16 16.33
N GLN A 170 26.51 -3.47 16.02
CA GLN A 170 27.22 -2.95 14.86
C GLN A 170 26.61 -3.48 13.57
N LEU A 171 26.24 -4.78 13.56
CA LEU A 171 25.54 -5.41 12.45
C LEU A 171 24.14 -4.83 12.24
N ASP A 172 23.38 -4.59 13.32
CA ASP A 172 22.07 -3.91 13.24
C ASP A 172 22.23 -2.50 12.68
N ALA A 173 23.21 -1.73 13.17
CA ALA A 173 23.46 -0.37 12.70
C ALA A 173 23.86 -0.32 11.22
N ALA A 174 24.76 -1.23 10.79
CA ALA A 174 25.19 -1.34 9.40
C ALA A 174 24.02 -1.70 8.47
N TYR A 175 23.21 -2.70 8.87
CA TYR A 175 22.00 -3.05 8.14
C TYR A 175 21.00 -1.89 8.09
N ASN A 176 20.74 -1.23 9.23
CA ASN A 176 19.79 -0.13 9.32
C ASN A 176 20.20 1.05 8.42
N HIS A 177 21.50 1.34 8.31
CA HIS A 177 21.99 2.40 7.45
C HIS A 177 21.63 2.17 5.97
N VAL A 178 21.78 0.95 5.47
CA VAL A 178 21.44 0.60 4.08
C VAL A 178 19.93 0.46 3.89
N LEU A 179 19.24 -0.12 4.87
CA LEU A 179 17.78 -0.25 4.94
C LEU A 179 17.09 1.10 4.76
N LEU A 180 17.54 2.14 5.46
CA LEU A 180 16.95 3.49 5.36
C LEU A 180 17.08 4.07 3.94
N LYS A 181 18.17 3.78 3.23
CA LYS A 181 18.33 4.17 1.82
C LYS A 181 17.28 3.47 0.94
N ALA A 182 17.08 2.16 1.14
CA ALA A 182 16.12 1.37 0.38
C ALA A 182 14.68 1.84 0.65
N ILE A 183 14.33 2.07 1.92
CA ILE A 183 13.02 2.63 2.31
C ILE A 183 12.82 4.00 1.66
N LYS A 184 13.85 4.86 1.62
CA LYS A 184 13.76 6.18 0.99
C LYS A 184 13.46 6.10 -0.50
N LEU A 185 14.19 5.27 -1.26
CA LEU A 185 13.94 5.08 -2.69
C LEU A 185 12.50 4.64 -2.96
N ARG A 186 12.01 3.72 -2.14
CA ARG A 186 10.66 3.16 -2.25
C ARG A 186 9.57 4.14 -1.84
N THR A 187 9.83 4.94 -0.82
CA THR A 187 8.96 6.06 -0.42
C THR A 187 8.82 7.07 -1.54
N GLU A 188 9.93 7.44 -2.17
CA GLU A 188 9.93 8.39 -3.28
C GLU A 188 9.19 7.84 -4.50
N ARG A 189 9.38 6.56 -4.79
CA ARG A 189 8.64 5.88 -5.85
C ARG A 189 7.13 5.87 -5.57
N ALA A 190 6.71 5.51 -4.36
CA ALA A 190 5.30 5.54 -3.97
C ALA A 190 4.71 6.94 -4.17
N ARG A 191 5.45 7.98 -3.77
CA ARG A 191 5.07 9.39 -3.98
C ARG A 191 4.86 9.70 -5.47
N LEU A 192 5.80 9.30 -6.33
CA LEU A 192 5.71 9.51 -7.77
C LEU A 192 4.53 8.76 -8.39
N LEU A 193 4.26 7.51 -7.98
CA LEU A 193 3.11 6.74 -8.47
C LEU A 193 1.79 7.42 -8.09
N SER A 194 1.67 7.89 -6.85
CA SER A 194 0.49 8.61 -6.40
C SER A 194 0.31 9.97 -7.09
N GLU A 195 1.39 10.70 -7.36
CA GLU A 195 1.34 11.96 -8.13
C GLU A 195 0.92 11.72 -9.59
N GLN A 196 1.42 10.66 -10.21
CA GLN A 196 1.01 10.29 -11.56
C GLN A 196 -0.47 9.89 -11.61
N ALA A 197 -0.95 9.14 -10.60
CA ALA A 197 -2.38 8.81 -10.47
C ALA A 197 -3.23 10.09 -10.33
N TYR A 198 -2.78 11.06 -9.53
CA TYR A 198 -3.44 12.36 -9.38
C TYR A 198 -3.51 13.14 -10.70
N GLN A 199 -2.40 13.27 -11.43
CA GLN A 199 -2.36 13.98 -12.71
C GLN A 199 -3.24 13.33 -13.79
N ARG A 200 -3.42 12.01 -13.73
CA ARG A 200 -4.26 11.26 -14.68
C ARG A 200 -5.76 11.39 -14.40
N ASN A 201 -6.16 11.69 -13.17
CA ASN A 201 -7.57 11.68 -12.79
C ASN A 201 -7.95 12.77 -11.75
N PRO A 202 -7.86 14.07 -12.12
CA PRO A 202 -8.06 15.18 -11.18
C PRO A 202 -9.47 15.23 -10.57
N ALA A 203 -10.49 14.78 -11.31
CA ALA A 203 -11.89 14.86 -10.87
C ALA A 203 -12.29 13.88 -9.75
N TRP A 204 -11.47 12.86 -9.44
CA TRP A 204 -11.78 11.87 -8.41
C TRP A 204 -11.09 12.13 -7.06
N TYR A 205 -10.09 13.02 -7.04
CA TYR A 205 -9.24 13.26 -5.87
C TYR A 205 -9.46 14.61 -5.18
N ASP A 206 -10.45 15.42 -5.62
CA ASP A 206 -10.80 16.70 -4.99
C ASP A 206 -11.48 16.54 -3.60
N GLY A 207 -11.71 15.30 -3.14
CA GLY A 207 -12.36 15.01 -1.86
C GLY A 207 -11.45 14.57 -0.71
N TYR A 208 -10.19 14.18 -0.97
CA TYR A 208 -9.29 13.66 0.08
C TYR A 208 -7.84 14.09 -0.16
N ASP A 209 -7.39 15.11 0.59
CA ASP A 209 -6.01 15.59 0.57
C ASP A 209 -5.08 14.61 1.32
N TRP A 210 -4.70 13.52 0.63
CA TRP A 210 -3.82 12.49 1.15
C TRP A 210 -2.36 12.96 1.35
N ARG A 211 -2.00 14.16 0.85
CA ARG A 211 -0.65 14.73 0.93
C ARG A 211 -0.24 14.98 2.40
N VAL A 212 -1.20 15.16 3.29
CA VAL A 212 -0.97 15.33 4.73
C VAL A 212 -0.56 14.02 5.41
N TYR A 213 -1.06 12.87 4.95
CA TYR A 213 -0.83 11.58 5.64
C TYR A 213 0.50 10.92 5.27
N VAL A 214 0.92 11.04 3.99
CA VAL A 214 2.17 10.45 3.51
C VAL A 214 3.41 11.25 3.93
N SER A 215 3.27 12.56 4.13
CA SER A 215 4.36 13.43 4.61
C SER A 215 4.59 13.36 6.13
N ALA A 216 3.61 12.87 6.90
CA ALA A 216 3.65 12.80 8.36
C ALA A 216 4.12 11.45 8.94
N GLY A 217 4.39 10.43 8.11
CA GLY A 217 4.89 9.13 8.58
C GLY A 217 3.86 8.29 9.36
N VAL A 218 2.57 8.52 9.13
CA VAL A 218 1.46 7.82 9.81
C VAL A 218 1.38 6.36 9.33
N ASP A 219 1.23 5.42 10.27
CA ASP A 219 1.10 3.99 10.02
C ASP A 219 -0.22 3.69 9.27
N VAL A 220 -0.17 2.76 8.32
CA VAL A 220 -1.29 2.45 7.40
C VAL A 220 -2.48 1.85 8.16
N ASN A 221 -2.26 1.31 9.36
CA ASN A 221 -3.33 0.84 10.25
C ASN A 221 -4.22 1.98 10.78
N ASP A 222 -3.69 3.20 10.96
CA ASP A 222 -4.50 4.37 11.36
C ASP A 222 -5.31 4.94 10.19
N LEU A 223 -4.85 4.71 8.94
CA LEU A 223 -5.57 5.12 7.73
C LEU A 223 -6.77 4.22 7.43
N TYR A 224 -6.67 2.93 7.72
CA TYR A 224 -7.79 1.99 7.56
C TYR A 224 -8.90 2.18 8.60
N SER A 225 -8.57 2.65 9.81
CA SER A 225 -9.56 3.00 10.83
C SER A 225 -10.21 4.37 10.62
N ALA A 226 -9.54 5.29 9.92
CA ALA A 226 -10.07 6.60 9.56
C ALA A 226 -11.17 6.56 8.48
N ALA A 227 -11.11 5.59 7.55
CA ALA A 227 -12.10 5.45 6.47
C ALA A 227 -13.52 5.14 6.96
N SER A 228 -13.70 4.68 8.20
CA SER A 228 -15.00 4.38 8.80
C SER A 228 -15.59 5.50 9.67
N TYR A 229 -14.84 6.58 9.98
CA TYR A 229 -15.27 7.59 10.96
C TYR A 229 -15.35 9.05 10.48
N GLY A 230 -15.08 9.31 9.19
CA GLY A 230 -15.20 10.65 8.61
C GLY A 230 -13.89 11.44 8.61
N ASP A 231 -13.90 12.57 7.91
CA ASP A 231 -12.72 13.31 7.45
C ASP A 231 -11.84 13.80 8.63
N PRO A 232 -10.59 13.31 8.78
CA PRO A 232 -9.74 13.69 9.90
C PRO A 232 -9.07 15.05 9.63
N THR A 233 -9.10 15.93 10.63
CA THR A 233 -8.35 17.19 10.59
C THR A 233 -7.08 17.07 11.44
N ILE A 234 -5.93 17.36 10.82
CA ILE A 234 -4.62 17.38 11.47
C ILE A 234 -4.29 18.82 11.85
N THR A 235 -4.07 19.09 13.14
CA THR A 235 -3.57 20.38 13.64
C THR A 235 -2.46 20.11 14.64
N ALA A 236 -1.25 20.65 14.38
CA ALA A 236 -0.10 20.58 15.27
C ALA A 236 0.28 19.16 15.76
N GLY A 237 0.25 18.17 14.87
CA GLY A 237 0.71 16.80 15.19
C GLY A 237 -0.28 15.92 15.97
N ARG A 238 -1.51 16.38 16.20
CA ARG A 238 -2.62 15.54 16.67
C ARG A 238 -3.63 15.29 15.56
N ILE A 239 -4.10 14.04 15.48
CA ILE A 239 -5.20 13.62 14.62
C ILE A 239 -6.50 13.77 15.42
N THR A 240 -7.44 14.57 14.92
CA THR A 240 -8.78 14.71 15.51
C THR A 240 -9.84 14.34 14.49
N TYR A 241 -10.75 13.46 14.89
CA TYR A 241 -11.87 13.00 14.07
C TYR A 241 -13.11 13.85 14.36
N ARG A 242 -13.77 14.36 13.32
CA ARG A 242 -15.06 15.06 13.45
C ARG A 242 -16.17 14.12 12.98
N THR A 243 -16.83 13.44 13.91
CA THR A 243 -18.03 12.67 13.58
C THR A 243 -19.19 13.59 13.21
N HIS A 244 -19.98 13.21 12.19
CA HIS A 244 -21.15 13.96 11.71
C HIS A 244 -22.31 14.07 12.73
N CYS A 245 -22.16 13.50 13.92
CA CYS A 245 -22.97 13.77 15.11
C CYS A 245 -22.03 14.32 16.19
N GLY A 246 -22.33 15.50 16.73
CA GLY A 246 -21.43 16.34 17.53
C GLY A 246 -20.99 15.75 18.88
N GLY A 247 -19.99 14.86 18.87
CA GLY A 247 -19.26 14.41 20.04
C GLY A 247 -17.77 14.31 19.74
N ARG A 248 -16.94 15.12 20.42
CA ARG A 248 -15.47 15.04 20.36
C ARG A 248 -15.02 13.83 21.19
N PHE A 249 -14.26 12.92 20.59
CA PHE A 249 -13.49 11.92 21.32
C PHE A 249 -12.00 12.23 21.13
N ASP A 250 -11.35 12.61 22.24
CA ASP A 250 -9.90 12.75 22.30
C ASP A 250 -9.31 11.42 22.79
N HIS A 251 -8.51 10.75 21.96
CA HIS A 251 -7.63 9.67 22.40
C HIS A 251 -6.24 10.26 22.65
N GLY A 252 -5.75 10.09 23.89
CA GLY A 252 -4.43 10.51 24.34
C GLY A 252 -3.35 9.48 24.05
#